data_AF-A0A353ZAG9-F1
#
_entry.id   AF-A0A353ZAG9-F1
#
_cell.length_a   1.000
_cell.length_b   1.000
_cell.length_c   1.000
_cell.angle_alpha   90.00
_cell.angle_beta   90.00
_cell.angle_gamma   90.00
#
_symmetry.space_group_name_H-M   'P 1'
#
loop_
_entity.id
_entity.type
_entity.pdbx_description
1 polymer ?
#
loop_
_entity_poly.entity_id
_entity_poly.type
_entity_poly.pdbx_seq_one_letter_code
_entity_poly.pdbx_strand_id
1 'polypeptide(L)'
;MVRLCPCESLRVSGDAGMPATAWPFISLDDTGVPVIEGTRTKVIEIALDRLAHEWSADEICRQHAGLTLPQVHAALGYYFENRAECDRQIEEGWKRAEDICSRRQNTVLLAKLRTGQRR
;
A
#
# COMPACT_ATOMS: atom_id res chain seq x y z
N MET A 1 16.86 -50.38 -34.46
CA MET A 1 16.20 -50.54 -33.15
C MET A 1 16.78 -49.49 -32.21
N VAL A 2 15.93 -48.79 -31.47
CA VAL A 2 16.23 -47.52 -30.79
C VAL A 2 17.19 -47.69 -29.60
N ARG A 3 18.11 -46.72 -29.49
CA ARG A 3 18.93 -46.25 -28.35
C ARG A 3 18.71 -46.89 -26.98
N LEU A 4 19.82 -47.00 -26.22
CA LEU A 4 19.96 -46.42 -24.88
C LEU A 4 21.42 -45.98 -24.66
N CYS A 5 21.67 -44.66 -24.60
CA CYS A 5 22.90 -44.13 -24.01
C CYS A 5 22.75 -44.16 -22.48
N PRO A 6 23.67 -44.78 -21.72
CA PRO A 6 23.59 -44.81 -20.27
C PRO A 6 24.35 -43.61 -19.68
N CYS A 7 23.71 -42.91 -18.75
CA CYS A 7 24.35 -42.03 -17.77
C CYS A 7 25.06 -40.77 -18.33
N GLU A 8 24.28 -39.80 -18.83
CA GLU A 8 24.69 -38.40 -18.71
C GLU A 8 23.98 -37.82 -17.48
N SER A 9 24.79 -37.55 -16.47
CA SER A 9 24.38 -37.06 -15.17
C SER A 9 23.84 -35.64 -15.32
N LEU A 10 22.51 -35.51 -15.31
CA LEU A 10 21.86 -34.20 -15.25
C LEU A 10 22.05 -33.64 -13.83
N ARG A 11 23.20 -33.03 -13.59
CA ARG A 11 23.38 -32.08 -12.49
C ARG A 11 22.47 -30.90 -12.77
N VAL A 12 21.33 -30.82 -12.09
CA VAL A 12 20.61 -29.56 -11.96
C VAL A 12 21.43 -28.70 -11.00
N SER A 13 22.42 -27.99 -11.54
CA SER A 13 23.02 -26.84 -10.86
C SER A 13 22.02 -25.71 -10.93
N GLY A 14 21.04 -25.75 -10.03
CA GLY A 14 20.02 -24.73 -9.88
C GLY A 14 20.37 -23.77 -8.74
N ASP A 15 21.43 -22.98 -8.89
CA ASP A 15 21.42 -21.63 -8.29
C ASP A 15 20.57 -20.72 -9.19
N ALA A 16 19.31 -21.12 -9.41
CA ALA A 16 18.31 -20.24 -9.96
C ALA A 16 17.62 -19.61 -8.76
N GLY A 17 18.25 -18.57 -8.20
CA GLY A 17 17.52 -17.66 -7.32
C GLY A 17 16.26 -17.25 -8.08
N MET A 18 15.09 -17.60 -7.53
CA MET A 18 13.82 -17.17 -8.14
C MET A 18 13.94 -15.67 -8.39
N PRO A 19 13.67 -15.18 -9.62
CA PRO A 19 13.72 -13.75 -9.85
C PRO A 19 12.72 -13.12 -8.88
N ALA A 20 13.23 -12.30 -7.95
CA ALA A 20 12.39 -11.48 -7.11
C ALA A 20 11.61 -10.58 -8.07
N THR A 21 10.33 -10.87 -8.24
CA THR A 21 9.49 -10.06 -9.10
C THR A 21 9.20 -8.76 -8.35
N ALA A 22 9.61 -7.64 -8.93
CA ALA A 22 9.20 -6.35 -8.41
C ALA A 22 7.68 -6.27 -8.42
N TRP A 23 7.09 -5.68 -7.37
CA TRP A 23 5.65 -5.50 -7.28
C TRP A 23 5.15 -4.60 -8.41
N PRO A 24 4.27 -5.09 -9.31
CA PRO A 24 3.80 -4.29 -10.44
C PRO A 24 2.98 -3.10 -9.93
N PHE A 25 3.08 -1.96 -10.61
CA PHE A 25 2.34 -0.73 -10.30
C PHE A 25 2.69 -0.07 -8.95
N ILE A 26 3.72 -0.51 -8.25
CA ILE A 26 4.13 0.09 -6.97
C ILE A 26 5.53 0.66 -7.14
N SER A 27 5.63 1.95 -6.86
CA SER A 27 6.90 2.69 -6.83
C SER A 27 7.09 3.32 -5.46
N LEU A 28 8.32 3.67 -5.11
CA LEU A 28 8.60 4.45 -3.90
C LEU A 28 8.66 5.93 -4.26
N ASP A 29 8.02 6.78 -3.47
CA ASP A 29 8.18 8.23 -3.60
C ASP A 29 9.56 8.71 -3.10
N ASP A 30 9.84 10.01 -3.21
CA ASP A 30 11.11 10.62 -2.77
C ASP A 30 11.40 10.43 -1.27
N THR A 31 10.40 10.02 -0.49
CA THR A 31 10.49 9.75 0.95
C THR A 31 10.53 8.25 1.28
N GLY A 32 10.55 7.38 0.26
CA GLY A 32 10.56 5.94 0.41
C GLY A 32 9.18 5.34 0.73
N VAL A 33 8.09 6.08 0.54
CA VAL A 33 6.73 5.59 0.81
C VAL A 33 6.18 4.89 -0.45
N PRO A 34 5.62 3.67 -0.32
CA PRO A 34 5.05 2.96 -1.45
C PRO A 34 3.78 3.65 -1.96
N VAL A 35 3.79 4.00 -3.25
CA VAL A 35 2.72 4.68 -3.99
C VAL A 35 2.33 3.89 -5.23
N ILE A 36 1.05 3.96 -5.58
CA ILE A 36 0.54 3.34 -6.81
C ILE A 36 0.93 4.20 -8.01
N GLU A 37 1.63 3.60 -8.96
CA GLU A 37 2.10 4.25 -10.19
C GLU A 37 0.97 4.95 -10.96
N GLY A 38 1.26 6.13 -11.48
CA GLY A 38 0.29 6.97 -12.19
C GLY A 38 -0.70 7.69 -11.27
N THR A 39 -0.58 7.53 -9.96
CA THR A 39 -1.44 8.18 -8.96
C THR A 39 -0.63 8.82 -7.84
N ARG A 40 -1.33 9.52 -6.94
CA ARG A 40 -0.76 10.00 -5.67
C ARG A 40 -1.21 9.14 -4.48
N THR A 41 -1.92 8.06 -4.74
CA THR A 41 -2.51 7.19 -3.73
C THR A 41 -1.43 6.30 -3.14
N LYS A 42 -1.30 6.32 -1.82
CA LYS A 42 -0.34 5.50 -1.11
C LYS A 42 -0.88 4.10 -0.90
N VAL A 43 0.00 3.10 -0.87
CA VAL A 43 -0.41 1.71 -0.58
C VAL A 43 -1.06 1.61 0.81
N ILE A 44 -0.60 2.40 1.78
CA ILE A 44 -1.21 2.45 3.13
C ILE A 44 -2.65 2.96 3.12
N GLU A 45 -3.06 3.79 2.15
CA GLU A 45 -4.45 4.28 2.05
C GLU A 45 -5.37 3.12 1.63
N ILE A 46 -4.92 2.29 0.69
CA ILE A 46 -5.63 1.06 0.29
C ILE A 46 -5.67 0.02 1.42
N ALA A 47 -4.59 -0.10 2.19
CA ALA A 47 -4.54 -0.95 3.37
C ALA A 47 -5.56 -0.50 4.43
N LEU A 48 -5.69 0.81 4.64
CA LEU A 48 -6.67 1.39 5.56
C LEU A 48 -8.11 1.09 5.14
N ASP A 49 -8.45 1.17 3.85
CA ASP A 49 -9.78 0.78 3.38
C ASP A 49 -10.08 -0.69 3.67
N ARG A 50 -9.07 -1.56 3.48
CA ARG A 50 -9.20 -2.99 3.80
C ARG A 50 -9.36 -3.24 5.31
N LEU A 51 -8.67 -2.49 6.15
CA LEU A 51 -8.67 -2.68 7.61
C LEU A 51 -9.89 -2.04 8.29
N ALA A 52 -10.26 -0.83 7.88
CA ALA A 52 -11.30 -0.04 8.54
C ALA A 52 -12.71 -0.42 8.06
N HIS A 53 -12.84 -0.84 6.82
CA HIS A 53 -14.13 -1.13 6.19
C HIS A 53 -14.30 -2.58 5.75
N GLU A 54 -13.23 -3.40 5.85
CA GLU A 54 -13.22 -4.80 5.38
C GLU A 54 -13.60 -4.94 3.90
N TRP A 55 -13.45 -3.87 3.13
CA TRP A 55 -13.81 -3.84 1.72
C TRP A 55 -13.00 -4.85 0.91
N SER A 56 -13.66 -5.45 -0.08
CA SER A 56 -12.99 -6.29 -1.09
C SER A 56 -12.21 -5.41 -2.07
N ALA A 57 -11.31 -6.00 -2.85
CA ALA A 57 -10.57 -5.27 -3.89
C ALA A 57 -11.52 -4.57 -4.88
N ASP A 58 -12.61 -5.24 -5.27
CA ASP A 58 -13.65 -4.65 -6.13
C ASP A 58 -14.35 -3.46 -5.49
N GLU A 59 -14.65 -3.53 -4.18
CA GLU A 59 -15.30 -2.42 -3.47
C GLU A 59 -14.33 -1.23 -3.33
N ILE A 60 -13.08 -1.47 -2.95
CA ILE A 60 -12.04 -0.43 -2.92
C ILE A 60 -11.91 0.23 -4.29
N CYS A 61 -11.84 -0.57 -5.37
CA CYS A 61 -11.76 -0.03 -6.73
C CYS A 61 -12.96 0.85 -7.11
N ARG A 62 -14.17 0.55 -6.61
CA ARG A 62 -15.36 1.40 -6.83
C ARG A 62 -15.27 2.75 -6.13
N GLN A 63 -14.64 2.81 -4.97
CA GLN A 63 -14.55 4.03 -4.15
C GLN A 63 -13.44 4.98 -4.63
N HIS A 64 -12.43 4.45 -5.32
CA HIS A 64 -11.31 5.22 -5.85
C HIS A 64 -11.42 5.40 -7.37
N ALA A 65 -12.19 6.41 -7.79
CA ALA A 65 -12.32 6.77 -9.21
C ALA A 65 -10.96 7.22 -9.79
N GLY A 66 -10.27 6.28 -10.44
CA GLY A 66 -8.91 6.49 -10.98
C GLY A 66 -7.97 5.31 -10.73
N LEU A 67 -8.32 4.40 -9.83
CA LEU A 67 -7.61 3.13 -9.67
C LEU A 67 -8.25 2.04 -10.52
N THR A 68 -7.39 1.19 -11.05
CA THR A 68 -7.79 -0.04 -11.72
C THR A 68 -7.74 -1.22 -10.76
N LEU A 69 -8.59 -2.22 -10.98
CA LEU A 69 -8.63 -3.42 -10.14
C LEU A 69 -7.25 -4.12 -9.98
N PRO A 70 -6.41 -4.25 -11.04
CA PRO A 70 -5.06 -4.80 -10.89
C PRO A 70 -4.15 -3.99 -9.96
N GLN A 71 -4.23 -2.65 -9.99
CA GLN A 71 -3.46 -1.80 -9.09
C GLN A 71 -3.89 -1.99 -7.63
N VAL A 72 -5.20 -2.12 -7.38
CA VAL A 72 -5.72 -2.40 -6.04
C VAL A 72 -5.23 -3.76 -5.53
N HIS A 73 -5.25 -4.80 -6.38
CA HIS A 73 -4.70 -6.11 -6.01
C HIS A 73 -3.21 -6.06 -5.73
N ALA A 74 -2.43 -5.35 -6.54
CA ALA A 74 -1.00 -5.18 -6.30
C ALA A 74 -0.74 -4.48 -4.96
N ALA A 75 -1.47 -3.39 -4.67
CA ALA A 75 -1.36 -2.66 -3.41
C ALA A 75 -1.70 -3.55 -2.19
N LEU A 76 -2.78 -4.32 -2.27
CA LEU A 76 -3.15 -5.26 -1.21
C LEU A 76 -2.11 -6.37 -1.03
N GLY A 77 -1.57 -6.92 -2.13
CA GLY A 77 -0.50 -7.91 -2.09
C GLY A 77 0.74 -7.39 -1.39
N TYR A 78 1.22 -6.20 -1.81
CA TYR A 78 2.35 -5.53 -1.16
C TYR A 78 2.10 -5.29 0.33
N TYR A 79 0.89 -4.83 0.69
CA TYR A 79 0.53 -4.61 2.08
C TYR A 79 0.59 -5.90 2.90
N PHE A 80 0.07 -7.02 2.39
CA PHE A 80 0.10 -8.28 3.14
C PHE A 80 1.53 -8.83 3.35
N GLU A 81 2.43 -8.64 2.38
CA GLU A 81 3.84 -8.99 2.56
C GLU A 81 4.58 -8.05 3.53
N ASN A 82 4.23 -6.77 3.54
CA ASN A 82 4.91 -5.72 4.30
C ASN A 82 4.06 -5.21 5.47
N ARG A 83 3.19 -6.08 6.03
CA ARG A 83 2.13 -5.66 6.94
C ARG A 83 2.65 -4.93 8.18
N ALA A 84 3.68 -5.47 8.83
CA ALA A 84 4.25 -4.87 10.03
C ALA A 84 4.79 -3.45 9.78
N GLU A 85 5.44 -3.25 8.62
CA GLU A 85 5.97 -1.95 8.23
C GLU A 85 4.85 -0.97 7.88
N CYS A 86 3.83 -1.41 7.14
CA CYS A 86 2.67 -0.60 6.81
C CYS A 86 1.88 -0.20 8.07
N ASP A 87 1.65 -1.13 9.00
CA ASP A 87 0.95 -0.89 10.25
C ASP A 87 1.69 0.14 11.12
N ARG A 88 3.03 0.06 11.16
CA ARG A 88 3.87 1.07 11.82
C ARG A 88 3.71 2.46 11.17
N GLN A 89 3.74 2.53 9.84
CA GLN A 89 3.53 3.80 9.13
C GLN A 89 2.14 4.40 9.38
N ILE A 90 1.11 3.55 9.45
CA ILE A 90 -0.26 3.95 9.79
C ILE A 90 -0.30 4.55 11.20
N GLU A 91 0.27 3.85 12.19
CA GLU A 91 0.30 4.31 13.59
C GLU A 91 1.06 5.64 13.74
N GLU A 92 2.21 5.77 13.09
CA GLU A 92 2.96 7.03 13.07
C GLU A 92 2.18 8.15 12.37
N GLY A 93 1.46 7.83 11.30
CA GLY A 93 0.53 8.74 10.63
C GLY A 93 -0.52 9.29 11.59
N TRP A 94 -1.13 8.41 12.37
CA TRP A 94 -2.14 8.76 13.38
C TRP A 94 -1.56 9.64 14.48
N LYS A 95 -0.40 9.28 15.05
CA LYS A 95 0.28 10.11 16.08
C LYS A 95 0.59 11.51 15.57
N ARG A 96 1.11 11.63 14.34
CA ARG A 96 1.35 12.95 13.71
C ARG A 96 0.06 13.74 13.53
N ALA A 97 -1.03 13.10 13.11
CA ALA A 97 -2.31 13.77 12.94
C ALA A 97 -2.87 14.27 14.27
N GLU A 98 -2.76 13.48 15.34
CA GLU A 98 -3.17 13.86 16.69
C GLU A 98 -2.35 15.05 17.20
N ASP A 99 -1.03 15.05 17.02
CA ASP A 99 -0.14 16.16 17.35
C ASP A 99 -0.51 17.46 16.61
N ILE A 100 -0.87 17.36 15.33
CA ILE A 100 -1.31 18.52 14.55
C ILE A 100 -2.65 19.04 15.06
N CYS A 101 -3.60 18.14 15.33
CA CYS A 101 -4.92 18.48 15.86
C CYS A 101 -4.80 19.16 17.24
N SER A 102 -4.01 18.60 18.16
CA SER A 102 -3.82 19.17 19.50
C SER A 102 -3.21 20.57 19.44
N ARG A 103 -2.22 20.81 18.57
CA ARG A 103 -1.63 22.14 18.33
C ARG A 103 -2.63 23.15 17.75
N ARG A 104 -3.60 22.71 16.94
CA ARG A 104 -4.56 23.58 16.25
C ARG A 104 -5.78 23.97 17.10
N GLN A 105 -6.06 23.28 18.21
CA GLN A 105 -7.28 23.45 19.01
C GLN A 105 -7.47 24.86 19.62
N ASN A 106 -6.45 25.73 19.62
CA ASN A 106 -6.53 27.09 20.14
C ASN A 106 -6.15 28.17 19.10
N THR A 107 -6.84 28.19 17.95
CA THR A 107 -6.62 29.22 16.91
C THR A 107 -7.75 30.24 16.82
N VAL A 108 -7.39 31.48 16.45
CA VAL A 108 -8.35 32.58 16.21
C VAL A 108 -9.39 32.20 15.15
N LEU A 109 -9.03 31.36 14.18
CA LEU A 109 -9.94 30.85 13.15
C LEU A 109 -11.06 29.99 13.76
N LEU A 110 -10.74 29.06 14.66
CA LEU A 110 -11.72 28.22 15.36
C LEU A 110 -12.66 29.03 16.26
N ALA A 111 -12.13 30.07 16.92
CA ALA A 111 -12.95 30.99 17.72
C ALA A 111 -13.98 31.73 16.86
N LYS A 112 -13.62 32.16 15.64
CA LYS A 112 -14.52 32.81 14.69
C LYS A 112 -15.56 31.86 14.09
N LEU A 113 -15.20 30.61 13.80
CA LEU A 113 -16.15 29.59 13.32
C LEU A 113 -17.23 29.30 14.38
N ARG A 114 -16.84 29.17 15.66
CA ARG A 114 -17.76 28.95 16.78
C ARG A 114 -18.73 30.10 17.03
N THR A 115 -18.33 31.35 16.79
CA THR A 115 -19.21 32.51 16.92
C THR A 115 -20.13 32.71 15.71
N GLY A 116 -19.73 32.22 14.52
CA GLY A 116 -20.56 32.26 13.30
C GLY A 116 -21.64 31.17 13.21
N GLN A 117 -21.41 29.98 13.77
CA GLN A 117 -22.35 28.84 13.72
C GLN A 117 -23.57 28.93 14.65
N ARG A 118 -23.73 30.03 15.41
CA ARG A 118 -24.88 30.28 16.30
C ARG A 118 -25.89 31.30 15.74
N ARG A 119 -25.82 31.61 14.45
CA ARG A 119 -26.81 32.42 13.72
C ARG A 119 -27.54 31.54 12.72
#